data_AF-A0A7K3WKC5-F1
#
_entry.id   AF-A0A7K3WKC5-F1
#
_cell.length_a   1.000
_cell.length_b   1.000
_cell.length_c   1.000
_cell.angle_alpha   90.00
_cell.angle_beta   90.00
_cell.angle_gamma   90.00
#
_symmetry.space_group_name_H-M   'P 1'
#
loop_
_entity.id
_entity.type
_entity.pdbx_description
1 polymer ?
#
loop_
_entity_poly.entity_id
_entity_poly.type
_entity_poly.pdbx_seq_one_letter_code
_entity_poly.pdbx_strand_id
1 'polypeptide(L)'
;MQDSLPLPGSGSSPFQGLHSVVIWFDYGLDDDASFYSLSLELATLLENSKIGIYDGHEMAMDNSDGSYYMYGPNAEMLFKAVLPTLKKYNFMEGARAVLRFGDGEESGRIEVEV
;
A
#
# COMPACT_ATOMS: atom_id res chain seq x y z
N MET A 1 18.61 40.24 7.97
CA MET A 1 17.35 40.25 8.74
C MET A 1 16.23 39.83 7.81
N GLN A 2 15.84 38.56 7.89
CA GLN A 2 14.46 38.09 7.71
C GLN A 2 14.43 36.62 8.11
N ASP A 3 13.94 36.45 9.33
CA ASP A 3 13.46 35.29 10.08
C ASP A 3 13.73 33.89 9.53
N SER A 4 14.60 33.21 10.28
CA SER A 4 14.61 31.77 10.44
C SER A 4 13.21 31.25 10.73
N LEU A 5 12.63 30.52 9.77
CA LEU A 5 11.61 29.53 10.10
C LEU A 5 12.24 28.55 11.11
N PRO A 6 11.62 28.26 12.26
CA PRO A 6 12.12 27.21 13.12
C PRO A 6 12.08 25.91 12.31
N LEU A 7 13.24 25.24 12.17
CA LEU A 7 13.25 23.84 11.79
C LEU A 7 12.35 23.12 12.82
N PRO A 8 11.29 22.40 12.43
CA PRO A 8 10.57 21.58 13.38
C PRO A 8 11.56 20.55 13.89
N GLY A 9 11.98 20.69 15.15
CA GLY A 9 12.94 19.78 15.78
C GLY A 9 12.40 18.36 15.69
N SER A 10 13.22 17.40 15.27
CA SER A 10 12.94 15.94 15.24
C SER A 10 11.44 15.63 15.15
N GLY A 11 10.78 16.19 14.14
CA GLY A 11 9.36 15.98 13.93
C GLY A 11 9.23 14.60 13.35
N SER A 12 8.77 13.66 14.16
CA SER A 12 8.22 12.39 13.71
C SER A 12 7.47 12.61 12.39
N SER A 13 7.89 11.92 11.33
CA SER A 13 7.12 11.89 10.08
C SER A 13 5.64 11.71 10.43
N PRO A 14 4.67 12.35 9.76
CA PRO A 14 3.25 12.09 10.03
C PRO A 14 2.87 10.60 9.84
N PHE A 15 3.76 9.83 9.18
CA PHE A 15 3.68 8.40 9.00
C PHE A 15 4.60 7.59 9.95
N GLN A 16 5.27 8.23 10.91
CA GLN A 16 6.16 7.57 11.86
C GLN A 16 5.32 6.70 12.80
N GLY A 17 5.59 5.38 12.78
CA GLY A 17 4.79 4.37 13.46
C GLY A 17 3.61 3.81 12.64
N LEU A 18 3.37 4.30 11.43
CA LEU A 18 2.40 3.65 10.54
C LEU A 18 3.00 2.43 9.87
N HIS A 19 2.14 1.46 9.64
CA HIS A 19 2.46 0.25 8.90
C HIS A 19 2.16 0.50 7.43
N SER A 20 2.89 -0.17 6.54
CA SER A 20 2.63 -0.12 5.11
C SER A 20 2.34 -1.52 4.56
N VAL A 21 1.44 -1.59 3.58
CA VAL A 21 1.20 -2.78 2.79
C VAL A 21 1.48 -2.43 1.35
N VAL A 22 2.43 -3.13 0.75
CA VAL A 22 2.78 -2.99 -0.66
C VAL A 22 2.42 -4.27 -1.37
N ILE A 23 1.59 -4.21 -2.40
CA ILE A 23 1.20 -5.40 -3.17
C ILE A 23 1.90 -5.32 -4.51
N TRP A 24 2.82 -6.25 -4.73
CA TRP A 24 3.52 -6.45 -6.00
C TRP A 24 2.80 -7.51 -6.82
N PHE A 25 2.52 -7.23 -8.08
CA PHE A 25 1.87 -8.18 -8.97
C PHE A 25 2.50 -8.10 -10.36
N ASP A 26 2.52 -9.24 -11.03
CA ASP A 26 2.84 -9.30 -12.45
C ASP A 26 1.62 -8.81 -13.22
N TYR A 27 1.80 -7.78 -14.03
CA TYR A 27 0.73 -7.11 -14.74
C TYR A 27 0.84 -7.32 -16.25
N GLY A 28 0.99 -8.56 -16.71
CA GLY A 28 1.01 -8.88 -18.15
C GLY A 28 -0.33 -8.73 -18.91
N LEU A 29 -1.26 -7.88 -18.46
CA LEU A 29 -2.58 -7.70 -19.07
C LEU A 29 -2.73 -6.35 -19.78
N ASP A 30 -3.31 -6.39 -20.97
CA ASP A 30 -3.67 -5.24 -21.82
C ASP A 30 -4.89 -4.44 -21.28
N ASP A 31 -5.39 -4.76 -20.08
CA ASP A 31 -6.66 -4.24 -19.54
C ASP A 31 -6.46 -3.26 -18.38
N ASP A 32 -6.02 -2.04 -18.67
CA ASP A 32 -5.90 -0.93 -17.69
C ASP A 32 -7.17 -0.75 -16.84
N ALA A 33 -8.35 -1.07 -17.37
CA ALA A 33 -9.62 -0.92 -16.69
C ALA A 33 -9.69 -1.72 -15.37
N SER A 34 -9.16 -2.94 -15.36
CA SER A 34 -9.13 -3.79 -14.16
C SER A 34 -8.22 -3.22 -13.07
N PHE A 35 -7.06 -2.67 -13.45
CA PHE A 35 -6.13 -2.01 -12.54
C PHE A 35 -6.73 -0.77 -11.88
N TYR A 36 -7.36 0.12 -12.67
CA TYR A 36 -8.03 1.30 -12.12
C TYR A 36 -9.22 0.91 -11.24
N SER A 37 -10.00 -0.07 -11.65
CA SER A 37 -11.16 -0.56 -10.88
C SER A 37 -10.73 -1.10 -9.51
N LEU A 38 -9.66 -1.89 -9.46
CA LEU A 38 -9.11 -2.39 -8.21
C LEU A 38 -8.65 -1.25 -7.30
N SER A 39 -7.91 -0.26 -7.85
CA SER A 39 -7.44 0.88 -7.06
C SER A 39 -8.58 1.65 -6.38
N LEU A 40 -9.70 1.84 -7.09
CA LEU A 40 -10.90 2.49 -6.58
C LEU A 40 -11.61 1.65 -5.52
N GLU A 41 -11.73 0.33 -5.73
CA GLU A 41 -12.31 -0.57 -4.72
C GLU A 41 -11.46 -0.58 -3.44
N LEU A 42 -10.12 -0.62 -3.56
CA LEU A 42 -9.21 -0.57 -2.42
C LEU A 42 -9.34 0.74 -1.65
N ALA A 43 -9.27 1.89 -2.34
CA ALA A 43 -9.42 3.19 -1.70
C ALA A 43 -10.77 3.32 -0.97
N THR A 44 -11.85 2.95 -1.63
CA THR A 44 -13.21 2.99 -1.08
C THR A 44 -13.36 2.07 0.14
N LEU A 45 -12.79 0.87 0.08
CA LEU A 45 -12.84 -0.10 1.17
C LEU A 45 -12.08 0.40 2.41
N LEU A 46 -10.89 0.97 2.21
CA LEU A 46 -10.05 1.50 3.27
C LEU A 46 -10.68 2.72 3.95
N GLU A 47 -11.23 3.66 3.17
CA GLU A 47 -11.96 4.82 3.69
C GLU A 47 -13.20 4.41 4.50
N ASN A 48 -14.04 3.53 3.96
CA ASN A 48 -15.26 3.08 4.64
C ASN A 48 -14.95 2.32 5.94
N SER A 49 -13.90 1.52 5.93
CA SER A 49 -13.51 0.70 7.09
C SER A 49 -12.69 1.50 8.12
N LYS A 50 -12.18 2.68 7.76
CA LYS A 50 -11.31 3.53 8.59
C LYS A 50 -10.08 2.80 9.14
N ILE A 51 -9.59 1.81 8.39
CA ILE A 51 -8.43 0.98 8.77
C ILE A 51 -7.13 1.44 8.11
N GLY A 52 -7.19 2.43 7.22
CA GLY A 52 -6.04 3.10 6.64
C GLY A 52 -6.42 3.88 5.38
N ILE A 53 -5.41 4.18 4.58
CA ILE A 53 -5.52 4.99 3.36
C ILE A 53 -4.82 4.28 2.22
N TYR A 54 -5.41 4.43 1.04
CA TYR A 54 -4.74 4.14 -0.22
C TYR A 54 -3.94 5.37 -0.63
N ASP A 55 -2.63 5.21 -0.85
CA ASP A 55 -1.74 6.32 -1.19
C ASP A 55 -1.52 6.43 -2.69
N GLY A 56 -1.36 5.29 -3.36
CA GLY A 56 -1.17 5.28 -4.80
C GLY A 56 -0.74 3.93 -5.34
N HIS A 57 -0.37 3.93 -6.62
CA HIS A 57 0.19 2.79 -7.32
C HIS A 57 1.38 3.23 -8.16
N GLU A 58 2.25 2.28 -8.45
CA GLU A 58 3.27 2.39 -9.48
C GLU A 58 3.06 1.28 -10.50
N MET A 59 3.31 1.58 -11.77
CA MET A 59 3.31 0.62 -12.86
C MET A 59 4.66 0.74 -13.57
N ALA A 60 5.30 -0.39 -13.85
CA ALA A 60 6.52 -0.42 -14.62
C ALA A 60 6.29 0.20 -16.01
N MET A 61 7.28 0.88 -16.57
CA MET A 61 7.16 1.50 -17.90
C MET A 61 6.86 0.51 -19.04
N ASP A 62 7.22 -0.75 -18.84
CA ASP A 62 6.98 -1.85 -19.77
C ASP A 62 5.62 -2.54 -19.52
N ASN A 63 4.85 -2.05 -18.55
CA ASN A 63 3.63 -2.67 -18.03
C ASN A 63 3.81 -4.12 -17.55
N SER A 64 5.05 -4.61 -17.38
CA SER A 64 5.31 -5.98 -16.92
C SER A 64 4.85 -6.22 -15.49
N ASP A 65 4.98 -5.23 -14.61
CA ASP A 65 4.67 -5.35 -13.19
C ASP A 65 4.08 -4.05 -12.62
N GLY A 66 3.37 -4.20 -11.50
CA GLY A 66 2.73 -3.11 -10.79
C GLY A 66 2.80 -3.27 -9.28
N SER A 67 2.64 -2.14 -8.59
CA SER A 67 2.66 -2.05 -7.13
C SER A 67 1.54 -1.17 -6.60
N TYR A 68 0.80 -1.64 -5.60
CA TYR A 68 -0.16 -0.81 -4.85
C TYR A 68 0.39 -0.46 -3.47
N TYR A 69 0.26 0.80 -3.07
CA TYR A 69 0.76 1.34 -1.80
C TYR A 69 -0.39 1.74 -0.88
N MET A 70 -0.40 1.15 0.31
CA MET A 70 -1.38 1.44 1.35
C MET A 70 -0.70 1.63 2.69
N TYR A 71 -1.26 2.51 3.51
CA TYR A 71 -0.73 2.84 4.82
C TYR A 71 -1.84 2.86 5.87
N GLY A 72 -1.48 2.52 7.09
CA GLY A 72 -2.46 2.53 8.19
C GLY A 72 -1.85 2.10 9.52
N PRO A 73 -2.66 2.09 10.58
CA PRO A 73 -2.21 1.71 11.91
C PRO A 73 -1.79 0.25 12.03
N ASN A 74 -2.25 -0.64 11.13
CA ASN A 74 -1.93 -2.06 11.19
C ASN A 74 -1.92 -2.72 9.79
N ALA A 75 -0.74 -3.13 9.31
CA ALA A 75 -0.55 -3.82 8.03
C ALA A 75 -1.32 -5.15 7.93
N GLU A 76 -1.45 -5.92 9.01
CA GLU A 76 -2.18 -7.18 8.97
C GLU A 76 -3.68 -6.94 8.77
N MET A 77 -4.25 -5.95 9.47
CA MET A 77 -5.65 -5.56 9.29
C MET A 77 -5.92 -5.02 7.89
N LEU A 78 -5.02 -4.17 7.39
CA LEU A 78 -5.07 -3.67 6.01
C LEU A 78 -5.12 -4.82 5.03
N PHE A 79 -4.13 -5.71 5.09
CA PHE A 79 -4.02 -6.85 4.18
C PHE A 79 -5.23 -7.77 4.26
N LYS A 80 -5.68 -8.15 5.46
CA LYS A 80 -6.87 -9.00 5.64
C LYS A 80 -8.14 -8.39 5.04
N ALA A 81 -8.28 -7.07 5.11
CA ALA A 81 -9.44 -6.38 4.58
C ALA A 81 -9.41 -6.29 3.04
N VAL A 82 -8.23 -6.08 2.45
CA VAL A 82 -8.08 -5.98 1.00
C VAL A 82 -7.96 -7.33 0.30
N LEU A 83 -7.47 -8.38 0.98
CA LEU A 83 -7.31 -9.74 0.47
C LEU A 83 -8.53 -10.27 -0.31
N PRO A 84 -9.78 -10.20 0.21
CA PRO A 84 -10.94 -10.66 -0.56
C PRO A 84 -11.17 -9.86 -1.85
N THR A 85 -10.82 -8.57 -1.88
CA THR A 85 -10.90 -7.74 -3.08
C THR A 85 -9.82 -8.12 -4.07
N LEU A 86 -8.58 -8.34 -3.63
CA LEU A 86 -7.49 -8.79 -4.49
C LEU A 86 -7.83 -10.11 -5.18
N LYS A 87 -8.37 -11.08 -4.43
CA LYS A 87 -8.77 -12.41 -4.96
C LYS A 87 -9.89 -12.37 -6.00
N LYS A 88 -10.58 -11.24 -6.19
CA LYS A 88 -11.54 -11.09 -7.28
C LYS A 88 -10.86 -10.97 -8.65
N TYR A 89 -9.60 -10.53 -8.67
CA TYR A 89 -8.88 -10.22 -9.90
C TYR A 89 -7.86 -11.30 -10.22
N ASN A 90 -7.91 -11.84 -11.44
CA ASN A 90 -7.02 -12.94 -11.85
C ASN A 90 -5.54 -12.54 -11.86
N PHE A 91 -5.20 -11.28 -12.17
CA PHE A 91 -3.81 -10.80 -12.16
C PHE A 91 -3.22 -10.66 -10.75
N MET A 92 -4.04 -10.80 -9.72
CA MET A 92 -3.59 -10.85 -8.33
C MET A 92 -3.26 -12.27 -7.86
N GLU A 93 -3.58 -13.30 -8.66
CA GLU A 93 -3.22 -14.67 -8.32
C GLU A 93 -1.69 -14.83 -8.39
N GLY A 94 -1.07 -15.12 -7.24
CA GLY A 94 0.40 -15.16 -7.15
C GLY A 94 1.05 -13.79 -6.91
N ALA A 95 0.26 -12.74 -6.68
CA ALA A 95 0.78 -11.46 -6.23
C ALA A 95 1.43 -11.56 -4.84
N ARG A 96 2.42 -10.72 -4.58
CA ARG A 96 3.19 -10.67 -3.34
C ARG A 96 2.84 -9.43 -2.54
N ALA A 97 2.14 -9.63 -1.42
CA ALA A 97 1.88 -8.59 -0.45
C ALA A 97 3.01 -8.53 0.59
N VAL A 98 3.66 -7.38 0.67
CA VAL A 98 4.71 -7.07 1.63
C VAL A 98 4.11 -6.19 2.71
N LEU A 99 3.97 -6.75 3.91
CA LEU A 99 3.52 -6.07 5.11
C LEU A 99 4.74 -5.58 5.88
N ARG A 100 4.81 -4.27 6.12
CA ARG A 100 5.85 -3.63 6.91
C ARG A 100 5.22 -3.01 8.15
N PHE A 101 5.71 -3.42 9.31
CA PHE A 101 5.29 -2.92 10.61
C PHE A 101 6.35 -1.90 11.06
N GLY A 102 6.03 -0.60 11.17
CA GLY A 102 6.98 0.41 11.70
C GLY A 102 7.14 0.30 13.23
N ASP A 103 7.83 1.17 13.96
CA ASP A 103 9.27 1.50 13.86
C ASP A 103 10.00 0.76 14.99
N GLY A 104 11.14 0.16 14.68
CA GLY A 104 12.05 -0.57 15.55
C GLY A 104 13.12 -1.27 14.71
N GLU A 105 14.37 -1.38 15.19
CA GLU A 105 15.51 -1.92 14.41
C GLU A 105 15.33 -3.38 13.93
N GLU A 106 14.32 -4.09 14.46
CA GLU A 106 13.88 -5.42 14.03
C GLU A 106 12.46 -5.40 13.42
N SER A 107 12.05 -4.27 12.81
CA SER A 107 10.72 -4.10 12.23
C SER A 107 10.44 -5.18 11.18
N GLY A 108 9.63 -6.16 11.58
CA GLY A 108 9.32 -7.34 10.79
C GLY A 108 8.77 -6.95 9.42
N ARG A 109 9.35 -7.54 8.39
CA ARG A 109 8.75 -7.60 7.06
C ARG A 109 8.13 -8.98 6.91
N ILE A 110 6.85 -9.02 6.60
CA ILE A 110 6.16 -10.26 6.27
C ILE A 110 5.79 -10.20 4.79
N GLU A 111 6.15 -11.23 4.06
CA GLU A 111 5.77 -11.40 2.66
C GLU A 111 4.71 -12.49 2.60
N VAL A 112 3.59 -12.17 1.95
CA VAL A 112 2.44 -13.05 1.83
C VAL A 112 2.07 -13.15 0.36
N GLU A 113 1.87 -14.38 -0.12
CA GLU A 113 1.32 -14.62 -1.44
C GLU A 113 -0.21 -14.50 -1.38
N VAL A 114 -0.79 -13.81 -2.36
CA VAL A 114 -2.23 -13.50 -2.46
C VAL A 114 -2.98 -14.65 -3.12
#